data_AF-A0A7C6NQX0-F1
#
_entry.id   AF-A0A7C6NQX0-F1
#
_cell.length_a   1.000
_cell.length_b   1.000
_cell.length_c   1.000
_cell.angle_alpha   90.00
_cell.angle_beta   90.00
_cell.angle_gamma   90.00
#
_symmetry.space_group_name_H-M   'P 1'
#
loop_
_entity.id
_entity.type
_entity.pdbx_description
1 polymer ?
#
loop_
_entity_poly.entity_id
_entity_poly.type
_entity_poly.pdbx_seq_one_letter_code
_entity_poly.pdbx_strand_id
1 'polypeptide(L)'
;LNNLIIQNHVLASQISAAIPLLASLPEIPDGVASALTAIELEINNMDAPPIGSLETEGDLAMLAYPLRQMIKATQLIRQDMRGLVLSSGPPSPTQLELLTSTPDVETQR
;
A
#
# COMPACT_ATOMS: atom_id res chain seq x y z
N LEU A 1 3.65 -7.65 13.91
CA LEU A 1 3.39 -6.23 14.27
C LEU A 1 4.63 -5.34 14.08
N ASN A 2 5.78 -5.67 14.67
CA ASN A 2 7.02 -4.88 14.53
C ASN A 2 7.40 -4.63 13.05
N ASN A 3 7.38 -5.68 12.22
CA ASN A 3 7.64 -5.58 10.79
C ASN A 3 6.67 -4.62 10.07
N LEU A 4 5.37 -4.71 10.35
CA LEU A 4 4.36 -3.84 9.75
C LEU A 4 4.62 -2.35 10.04
N ILE A 5 5.01 -2.03 11.28
CA ILE A 5 5.39 -0.65 11.66
C ILE A 5 6.64 -0.20 10.89
N ILE A 6 7.67 -1.05 10.81
CA ILE A 6 8.88 -0.76 10.05
C ILE A 6 8.55 -0.49 8.58
N GLN A 7 7.75 -1.36 7.96
CA GLN A 7 7.42 -1.23 6.54
C GLN A 7 6.57 0.01 6.26
N ASN A 8 5.65 0.36 7.16
CA ASN A 8 4.87 1.59 7.05
C ASN A 8 5.79 2.83 7.14
N HIS A 9 6.73 2.82 8.09
CA HIS A 9 7.71 3.90 8.21
C HIS A 9 8.59 4.03 6.96
N VAL A 10 9.08 2.90 6.40
CA VAL A 10 9.83 2.88 5.15
C VAL A 10 8.99 3.48 4.02
N LEU A 11 7.74 3.03 3.84
CA LEU A 11 6.84 3.55 2.82
C LEU A 11 6.66 5.08 2.92
N ALA A 12 6.35 5.58 4.12
CA ALA A 12 6.17 7.02 4.35
C ALA A 12 7.45 7.84 4.09
N SER A 13 8.61 7.31 4.49
CA SER A 13 9.91 7.94 4.23
C SER A 13 10.21 8.02 2.73
N GLN A 14 9.93 6.96 1.97
CA GLN A 14 10.20 6.94 0.54
C GLN A 14 9.21 7.79 -0.27
N ILE A 15 7.94 7.88 0.16
CA ILE A 15 6.99 8.86 -0.40
C ILE A 15 7.56 10.27 -0.24
N SER A 16 8.01 10.62 0.96
CA SER A 16 8.59 11.93 1.25
C SER A 16 9.84 12.23 0.42
N ALA A 17 10.69 11.21 0.20
CA ALA A 17 11.89 11.34 -0.62
C ALA A 17 11.60 11.43 -2.13
N ALA A 18 10.52 10.80 -2.61
CA ALA A 18 10.15 10.78 -4.02
C ALA A 18 9.43 12.06 -4.47
N ILE A 19 8.67 12.73 -3.61
CA ILE A 19 7.91 13.96 -3.95
C ILE A 19 8.75 15.02 -4.66
N PRO A 20 9.90 15.49 -4.14
CA PRO A 20 10.67 16.54 -4.80
C PRO A 20 11.25 16.08 -6.14
N LEU A 21 11.60 14.79 -6.27
CA LEU A 21 12.11 14.22 -7.52
C LEU A 21 11.02 14.16 -8.58
N LEU A 22 9.82 13.69 -8.22
CA LEU A 22 8.66 13.67 -9.10
C LEU A 22 8.25 15.09 -9.54
N ALA A 23 8.28 16.06 -8.62
CA ALA A 23 7.96 17.45 -8.92
C ALA A 23 8.95 18.15 -9.85
N SER A 24 10.18 17.62 -9.97
CA SER A 24 11.21 18.16 -10.86
C SER A 24 11.11 17.65 -12.29
N LEU A 25 10.34 16.59 -12.54
CA LEU A 25 10.20 16.01 -13.86
C LEU A 25 9.28 16.88 -14.75
N PRO A 26 9.66 17.13 -16.02
CA PRO A 26 8.81 17.85 -16.96
C PRO A 26 7.55 17.05 -17.34
N GLU A 27 7.66 15.73 -17.35
CA GLU A 27 6.60 14.77 -17.62
C GLU A 27 6.89 13.48 -16.82
N ILE A 28 5.84 12.77 -16.41
CA ILE A 28 5.97 11.50 -15.68
C ILE A 28 6.09 10.36 -16.70
N PRO A 29 7.20 9.61 -16.75
CA PRO A 29 7.33 8.49 -17.68
C PRO A 29 6.41 7.33 -17.33
N ASP A 30 6.02 6.56 -18.35
CA ASP A 30 5.08 5.44 -18.23
C ASP A 30 5.49 4.41 -17.16
N GLY A 31 6.78 4.11 -17.06
CA GLY A 31 7.30 3.18 -16.06
C GLY A 31 7.13 3.69 -14.62
N VAL A 32 7.31 4.99 -14.40
CA VAL A 32 7.09 5.62 -13.09
C VAL A 32 5.61 5.68 -12.77
N ALA A 33 4.77 6.09 -13.73
CA ALA A 33 3.33 6.13 -13.55
C ALA A 33 2.76 4.74 -13.20
N SER A 34 3.16 3.71 -13.96
CA SER A 34 2.75 2.32 -13.73
C SER A 34 3.15 1.82 -12.34
N ALA A 35 4.37 2.16 -11.89
CA ALA A 35 4.84 1.78 -10.56
C ALA A 35 4.06 2.48 -9.45
N LEU A 36 3.76 3.77 -9.59
CA LEU A 36 2.96 4.53 -8.62
C LEU A 36 1.53 3.98 -8.54
N THR A 37 0.90 3.68 -9.68
CA THR A 37 -0.42 3.03 -9.71
C THR A 37 -0.39 1.67 -9.03
N ALA A 38 0.62 0.84 -9.29
CA ALA A 38 0.75 -0.45 -8.64
C ALA A 38 0.94 -0.33 -7.11
N ILE A 39 1.75 0.64 -6.64
CA ILE A 39 1.92 0.95 -5.22
C ILE A 39 0.57 1.34 -4.60
N GLU A 40 -0.20 2.21 -5.26
CA GLU A 40 -1.53 2.63 -4.80
C GLU A 40 -2.49 1.45 -4.70
N LEU A 41 -2.54 0.58 -5.71
CA LEU A 41 -3.38 -0.61 -5.70
C LEU A 41 -3.03 -1.55 -4.53
N GLU A 42 -1.75 -1.81 -4.31
CA GLU A 42 -1.28 -2.66 -3.20
C GLU A 42 -1.65 -2.09 -1.82
N ILE A 43 -1.51 -0.77 -1.62
CA ILE A 43 -1.89 -0.10 -0.36
C ILE A 43 -3.40 -0.24 -0.11
N ASN A 44 -4.20 -0.14 -1.16
CA ASN A 44 -5.65 -0.32 -1.09
C ASN A 44 -6.08 -1.80 -1.08
N ASN A 45 -5.14 -2.74 -0.89
CA ASN A 45 -5.36 -4.18 -0.88
C ASN A 45 -5.99 -4.74 -2.18
N MET A 46 -5.84 -4.02 -3.28
CA MET A 46 -6.26 -4.44 -4.62
C MET A 46 -5.11 -5.19 -5.31
N ASP A 47 -5.46 -6.00 -6.33
CA ASP A 47 -4.44 -6.64 -7.14
C ASP A 47 -3.77 -5.62 -8.07
N ALA A 48 -2.45 -5.54 -7.98
CA ALA A 48 -1.65 -4.69 -8.82
C ALA A 48 -1.09 -5.48 -10.01
N PRO A 49 -1.03 -4.88 -11.22
CA PRO A 49 -0.34 -5.49 -12.34
C PRO A 49 1.16 -5.62 -12.04
N PRO A 50 1.85 -6.60 -12.64
CA PRO A 50 3.30 -6.74 -12.49
C PRO A 50 3.99 -5.48 -13.00
N ILE A 51 4.87 -4.92 -12.17
CA ILE A 51 5.65 -3.74 -12.53
C ILE A 51 6.80 -4.21 -13.44
N GLY A 52 6.91 -3.59 -14.61
CA GLY A 52 8.00 -3.82 -15.55
C GLY A 52 9.34 -3.31 -15.04
N SER A 53 10.36 -3.31 -15.90
CA SER A 53 11.64 -2.69 -15.55
C SER A 53 11.45 -1.19 -15.34
N LEU A 54 11.80 -0.70 -14.16
CA LEU A 54 11.93 0.75 -13.94
C LEU A 54 13.13 1.24 -14.74
N GLU A 55 12.92 2.30 -15.52
CA GLU A 55 14.01 2.98 -16.23
C GLU A 55 15.03 3.51 -15.21
N THR A 56 16.32 3.34 -15.51
CA THR A 56 17.43 3.68 -14.59
C THR A 56 18.39 4.72 -15.16
N GLU A 57 17.98 5.45 -16.19
CA GLU A 57 18.82 6.43 -16.87
C GLU A 57 18.43 7.86 -16.51
N GLY A 58 19.39 8.78 -16.53
CA GLY A 58 19.18 10.19 -16.23
C GLY A 58 18.52 10.44 -14.86
N ASP A 59 17.57 11.36 -14.81
CA ASP A 59 16.86 11.76 -13.59
C ASP A 59 16.03 10.60 -12.99
N LEU A 60 15.66 9.60 -13.80
CA LEU A 60 14.89 8.43 -13.36
C LEU A 60 15.72 7.47 -12.51
N ALA A 61 17.05 7.49 -12.66
CA ALA A 61 17.96 6.73 -11.80
C ALA A 61 17.76 7.07 -10.31
N MET A 62 17.49 8.34 -10.01
CA MET A 62 17.26 8.82 -8.65
C MET A 62 15.89 8.38 -8.10
N LEU A 63 14.90 8.17 -8.96
CA LEU A 63 13.58 7.66 -8.59
C LEU A 63 13.54 6.13 -8.45
N ALA A 64 14.42 5.42 -9.15
CA ALA A 64 14.42 3.97 -9.18
C ALA A 64 14.59 3.35 -7.78
N TYR A 65 15.44 3.93 -6.91
CA TYR A 65 15.60 3.42 -5.55
C TYR A 65 14.35 3.64 -4.68
N PRO A 66 13.82 4.88 -4.53
CA PRO A 66 12.59 5.12 -3.78
C PRO A 66 11.41 4.26 -4.26
N LEU A 67 11.20 4.16 -5.57
CA LEU A 67 10.11 3.35 -6.14
C LEU A 67 10.25 1.88 -5.76
N ARG A 68 11.44 1.28 -5.89
CA ARG A 68 11.69 -0.11 -5.47
C ARG A 68 11.43 -0.33 -3.98
N GLN A 69 11.84 0.61 -3.14
CA GLN A 69 11.61 0.51 -1.70
C GLN A 69 10.12 0.61 -1.37
N MET A 70 9.36 1.49 -2.04
CA MET A 70 7.91 1.56 -1.87
C MET A 70 7.22 0.27 -2.31
N ILE A 71 7.53 -0.27 -3.49
CA ILE A 71 6.98 -1.54 -3.99
C ILE A 71 7.22 -2.68 -2.99
N LYS A 72 8.46 -2.80 -2.50
CA LYS A 72 8.81 -3.84 -1.52
C LYS A 72 8.06 -3.63 -0.20
N ALA A 73 7.93 -2.39 0.25
CA ALA A 73 7.24 -2.05 1.48
C ALA A 73 5.75 -2.41 1.41
N THR A 74 5.06 -2.05 0.32
CA THR A 74 3.63 -2.33 0.15
C THR A 74 3.36 -3.83 0.05
N GLN A 75 4.18 -4.59 -0.68
CA GLN A 75 4.06 -6.05 -0.76
C GLN A 75 4.20 -6.71 0.62
N LEU A 76 5.18 -6.28 1.42
CA LEU A 76 5.40 -6.83 2.76
C LEU A 76 4.29 -6.41 3.74
N ILE A 77 3.75 -5.19 3.64
CA ILE A 77 2.57 -4.76 4.41
C ILE A 77 1.38 -5.67 4.09
N ARG A 78 1.11 -5.91 2.80
CA ARG A 78 -0.02 -6.75 2.37
C ARG A 78 0.14 -8.20 2.83
N GLN A 79 1.35 -8.75 2.74
CA GLN A 79 1.68 -10.07 3.26
C GLN A 79 1.46 -10.16 4.78
N ASP A 80 2.01 -9.20 5.54
CA ASP A 80 1.86 -9.17 7.00
C ASP A 80 0.40 -9.02 7.41
N MET A 81 -0.37 -8.15 6.75
CA MET A 81 -1.80 -7.96 6.99
C MET A 81 -2.60 -9.25 6.75
N ARG A 82 -2.32 -9.98 5.66
CA ARG A 82 -2.94 -11.30 5.41
C ARG A 82 -2.56 -12.32 6.49
N GLY A 83 -1.30 -12.33 6.91
CA GLY A 83 -0.82 -13.19 8.00
C GLY A 83 -1.52 -12.92 9.34
N LEU A 84 -1.82 -11.66 9.64
CA LEU A 84 -2.57 -11.29 10.84
C LEU A 84 -4.01 -11.81 10.81
N VAL A 85 -4.71 -11.70 9.67
CA VAL A 85 -6.09 -12.22 9.51
C VAL A 85 -6.15 -13.73 9.74
N LEU A 86 -5.17 -14.48 9.22
CA LEU A 86 -5.08 -15.93 9.42
C LEU A 86 -4.76 -16.31 10.88
N SER A 87 -3.95 -15.48 11.56
CA SER A 87 -3.60 -15.69 12.96
C SER A 87 -4.75 -15.39 13.93
N SER A 88 -5.71 -14.55 13.55
CA SER A 88 -6.88 -14.23 14.39
C SER A 88 -7.97 -15.32 14.41
N GLY A 89 -7.84 -16.39 13.61
CA GLY A 89 -8.87 -17.42 13.44
C GLY A 89 -10.13 -16.90 12.72
N PRO A 90 -11.07 -17.79 12.33
CA PRO A 90 -12.39 -17.32 11.88
C PRO A 90 -13.07 -16.51 12.98
N PRO A 91 -13.85 -15.46 12.65
CA PRO A 91 -14.56 -14.70 13.66
C PRO A 91 -15.42 -15.65 14.49
N SER A 92 -15.41 -15.49 15.81
CA SER A 92 -16.30 -16.27 16.65
C SER A 92 -17.76 -15.97 16.25
N PRO A 93 -18.70 -16.91 16.44
CA PRO A 93 -20.12 -16.68 16.11
C PRO A 93 -20.66 -15.36 16.70
N THR A 94 -20.20 -14.99 17.89
CA THR A 94 -20.53 -13.74 18.58
C THR A 94 -20.00 -12.49 17.87
N GLN A 95 -18.83 -12.54 17.24
CA GLN A 95 -18.29 -11.42 16.45
C GLN A 95 -19.06 -11.25 15.13
N LEU A 96 -19.53 -12.35 14.54
CA LEU A 96 -20.35 -12.31 13.33
C LEU A 96 -21.71 -11.67 13.61
N GLU A 97 -22.32 -12.00 14.75
CA GLU A 97 -23.61 -11.47 15.20
C GLU A 97 -23.54 -9.95 15.50
N LEU A 98 -22.43 -9.48 16.09
CA LEU A 98 -22.18 -8.05 16.34
C LEU A 98 -21.94 -7.24 15.05
N LEU A 99 -21.41 -7.85 14.00
CA LEU A 99 -21.19 -7.19 12.70
C LEU A 99 -22.47 -7.12 11.84
N THR A 100 -23.39 -8.05 12.04
CA THR A 100 -24.70 -8.08 11.35
C THR A 100 -25.80 -7.36 12.11
N SER A 101 -25.56 -7.00 13.36
CA SER A 101 -26.47 -6.18 14.18
C SER A 101 -26.38 -4.72 13.74
N THR A 102 -27.09 -4.35 12.67
CA THR A 102 -27.43 -2.94 12.42
C THR A 102 -28.09 -2.35 13.67
N PRO A 103 -27.66 -1.20 14.19
CA PRO A 103 -28.42 -0.53 15.25
C PRO A 103 -29.74 -0.06 14.64
N ASP A 104 -30.85 -0.69 15.03
CA ASP A 104 -32.17 -0.15 14.79
C ASP A 104 -32.24 1.21 15.48
N VAL A 105 -32.06 2.28 14.69
CA VAL A 105 -32.52 3.62 15.06
C VAL A 105 -34.04 3.60 14.89
N GLU A 106 -34.72 2.89 15.79
CA GLU A 106 -36.16 2.95 15.87
C GLU A 106 -36.55 4.24 16.60
N THR A 107 -37.12 5.12 15.80
CA THR A 107 -37.79 6.37 16.15
C THR A 107 -38.71 6.16 17.35
N GLN A 108 -38.30 6.62 18.53
CA GLN A 108 -39.24 6.87 19.62
C GLN A 108 -39.84 8.26 19.44
N ARG A 109 -41.15 8.24 19.18
CA ARG A 109 -42.06 9.40 19.17
C ARG A 109 -42.21 10.03 20.54
#